data_AF-A0A950TAZ8-F1
#
_entry.id   AF-A0A950TAZ8-F1
#
_cell.length_a   1.000
_cell.length_b   1.000
_cell.length_c   1.000
_cell.angle_alpha   90.00
_cell.angle_beta   90.00
_cell.angle_gamma   90.00
#
_symmetry.space_group_name_H-M   'P 1'
#
loop_
_entity.id
_entity.type
_entity.pdbx_description
1 polymer ?
#
loop_
_entity_poly.entity_id
_entity_poly.type
_entity_poly.pdbx_seq_one_letter_code
_entity_poly.pdbx_strand_id
1 'polypeptide(L)'
;MAQADLLQQPPTAVSRTHRQRAARWSLRDHLGIVLTAADRWFDAAAVALLVAVAIVAALTFRDYGLGWDDYTHSEYGALLLRLYDSGFADRRALSFVNLYAYGGGFDMFAALAAKVLPFDLFETRRLCGALIGIVGLGITWRIGRRMGGPLAGLIGLALLATCPLYYGHMFMNAKDAPFAVVMALMLLGLVRALQEYPAPRAPTVTIFGLGLGLSMGTRVLGDFAPIYGLAGLALIVALETKRLGAFAP
;
A
#
# COMPACT_ATOMS: atom_id res chain seq x y z
N MET A 1 32.28 40.46 -28.88
CA MET A 1 32.09 40.83 -27.46
C MET A 1 30.60 40.81 -27.18
N ALA A 2 29.97 40.01 -26.32
CA ALA A 2 30.43 39.03 -25.34
C ALA A 2 29.21 38.19 -24.87
N GLN A 3 28.65 37.32 -25.73
CA GLN A 3 27.42 36.57 -25.37
C GLN A 3 27.33 35.11 -25.85
N ALA A 4 28.32 34.59 -26.58
CA ALA A 4 28.29 33.22 -27.11
C ALA A 4 29.07 32.19 -26.27
N ASP A 5 29.88 32.60 -25.30
CA ASP A 5 30.80 31.70 -24.55
C ASP A 5 30.22 31.09 -23.26
N LEU A 6 29.00 31.45 -22.85
CA LEU A 6 28.42 30.97 -21.58
C LEU A 6 27.78 29.58 -21.67
N LEU A 7 27.63 29.00 -22.88
CA LEU A 7 26.96 27.70 -23.08
C LEU A 7 27.93 26.51 -23.22
N GLN A 8 29.24 26.71 -23.11
CA GLN A 8 30.26 25.65 -23.24
C GLN A 8 31.16 25.49 -22.01
N GLN A 9 30.74 25.95 -20.83
CA GLN A 9 31.50 25.64 -19.61
C GLN A 9 31.24 24.18 -19.19
N PRO A 10 32.26 23.31 -19.14
CA PRO A 10 32.08 21.97 -18.60
C PRO A 10 31.64 22.09 -17.14
N PRO A 11 30.77 21.18 -16.66
CA PRO A 11 30.27 21.23 -15.29
C PRO A 11 31.43 21.33 -14.31
N THR A 12 31.46 22.42 -13.53
CA THR A 12 32.53 22.74 -12.58
C THR A 12 32.74 21.57 -11.62
N ALA A 13 33.98 21.36 -11.16
CA ALA A 13 34.38 20.25 -10.29
C ALA A 13 33.52 20.13 -8.99
N VAL A 14 32.88 21.22 -8.58
CA VAL A 14 31.94 21.28 -7.44
C VAL A 14 30.63 20.52 -7.72
N SER A 15 30.14 20.54 -8.97
CA SER A 15 28.93 19.80 -9.38
C SER A 15 29.17 18.29 -9.50
N ARG A 16 30.40 17.88 -9.86
CA ARG A 16 30.82 16.47 -9.88
C ARG A 16 30.96 15.91 -8.47
N THR A 17 31.51 16.68 -7.54
CA THR A 17 31.68 16.25 -6.14
C THR A 17 30.36 16.15 -5.37
N HIS A 18 29.37 17.02 -5.64
CA HIS A 18 28.02 16.85 -5.06
C HIS A 18 27.30 15.60 -5.56
N ARG A 19 27.38 15.28 -6.86
CA ARG A 19 26.81 14.02 -7.39
C ARG A 19 27.56 12.78 -6.90
N GLN A 20 28.88 12.85 -6.79
CA GLN A 20 29.70 11.72 -6.32
C GLN A 20 29.64 11.51 -4.80
N ARG A 21 29.47 12.56 -3.98
CA ARG A 21 29.26 12.44 -2.53
C ARG A 21 27.82 12.07 -2.17
N ALA A 22 26.82 12.56 -2.91
CA ALA A 22 25.43 12.14 -2.71
C ALA A 22 25.17 10.70 -3.17
N ALA A 23 25.89 10.22 -4.20
CA ALA A 23 25.79 8.83 -4.69
C ALA A 23 26.35 7.77 -3.73
N ARG A 24 26.92 8.17 -2.59
CA ARG A 24 27.57 7.28 -1.62
C ARG A 24 27.01 7.38 -0.20
N TRP A 25 25.85 8.01 -0.03
CA TRP A 25 25.11 8.00 1.23
C TRP A 25 24.14 6.81 1.26
N SER A 26 24.69 5.60 1.29
CA SER A 26 23.92 4.38 1.54
C SER A 26 23.76 4.23 3.06
N LEU A 27 22.57 4.50 3.59
CA LEU A 27 22.23 4.25 4.99
C LEU A 27 22.54 2.78 5.42
N ARG A 28 22.64 1.87 4.45
CA ARG A 28 22.96 0.44 4.65
C ARG A 28 24.42 0.21 5.05
N ASP A 29 25.32 1.08 4.62
CA ASP A 29 26.76 0.91 4.82
C ASP A 29 27.18 1.38 6.23
N HIS A 30 26.47 2.37 6.79
CA HIS A 30 26.70 2.88 8.15
C HIS A 30 26.04 2.02 9.25
N LEU A 31 25.04 1.19 8.92
CA LEU A 31 24.41 0.27 9.86
C LEU A 31 25.03 -1.13 9.85
N GLY A 32 26.09 -1.37 9.08
CA GLY A 32 26.79 -2.67 9.06
C GLY A 32 25.88 -3.84 8.63
N ILE A 33 24.84 -3.58 7.83
CA ILE A 33 23.90 -4.62 7.39
C ILE A 33 24.52 -5.36 6.20
N VAL A 34 25.53 -6.17 6.49
CA VAL A 34 25.82 -7.34 5.66
C VAL A 34 24.63 -8.28 5.85
N LEU A 35 23.91 -8.64 4.78
CA LEU A 35 22.85 -9.64 4.88
C LEU A 35 23.44 -10.90 5.49
N THR A 36 23.12 -11.15 6.76
CA THR A 36 23.66 -12.30 7.48
C THR A 36 22.90 -13.54 7.01
N ALA A 37 23.48 -14.73 7.21
CA ALA A 37 22.71 -15.97 6.98
C ALA A 37 21.40 -16.00 7.80
N ALA A 38 21.39 -15.35 8.98
CA ALA A 38 20.21 -15.19 9.84
C ALA A 38 19.08 -14.37 9.19
N ASP A 39 19.41 -13.35 8.41
CA ASP A 39 18.40 -12.52 7.71
C ASP A 39 17.54 -13.34 6.74
N ARG A 40 18.17 -14.32 6.07
CA ARG A 40 17.46 -15.23 5.16
C ARG A 40 16.50 -16.15 5.90
N TRP A 41 16.84 -16.57 7.13
CA TRP A 41 15.96 -17.40 7.95
C TRP A 41 14.73 -16.63 8.42
N PHE A 42 14.86 -15.37 8.80
CA PHE A 42 13.71 -14.53 9.15
C PHE A 42 12.80 -14.26 7.94
N ASP A 43 13.38 -13.98 6.78
CA ASP A 43 12.60 -13.80 5.55
C ASP A 43 11.90 -15.12 5.14
N ALA A 44 12.58 -16.27 5.26
CA ALA A 44 11.97 -17.58 5.01
C ALA A 44 10.85 -17.90 6.00
N ALA A 45 11.03 -17.61 7.29
CA ALA A 45 10.00 -17.78 8.31
C ALA A 45 8.78 -16.88 8.03
N ALA A 46 8.99 -15.64 7.58
CA ALA A 46 7.90 -14.74 7.22
C ALA A 46 7.11 -15.26 6.00
N VAL A 47 7.80 -15.79 4.99
CA VAL A 47 7.15 -16.45 3.84
C VAL A 47 6.39 -17.69 4.29
N ALA A 48 6.98 -18.54 5.12
CA ALA A 48 6.33 -19.73 5.66
C ALA A 48 5.06 -19.38 6.46
N LEU A 49 5.11 -18.31 7.27
CA LEU A 49 3.96 -17.81 8.01
C LEU A 49 2.87 -17.28 7.07
N LEU A 50 3.21 -16.50 6.04
CA LEU A 50 2.24 -16.05 5.03
C LEU A 50 1.57 -17.22 4.31
N VAL A 51 2.35 -18.25 3.93
CA VAL A 51 1.83 -19.46 3.30
C VAL A 51 0.92 -20.23 4.26
N ALA A 52 1.32 -20.39 5.52
CA ALA A 52 0.50 -21.06 6.53
C ALA A 52 -0.83 -20.32 6.73
N VAL A 53 -0.79 -18.99 6.88
CA VAL A 53 -2.01 -18.16 6.99
C VAL A 53 -2.88 -18.28 5.74
N ALA A 54 -2.29 -18.27 4.54
CA ALA A 54 -3.03 -18.42 3.30
C ALA A 54 -3.70 -19.81 3.19
N ILE A 55 -3.02 -20.87 3.62
CA ILE A 55 -3.60 -22.22 3.68
C ILE A 55 -4.76 -22.26 4.67
N VAL A 56 -4.56 -21.75 5.89
CA VAL A 56 -5.63 -21.71 6.90
C VAL A 56 -6.82 -20.93 6.36
N ALA A 57 -6.60 -19.74 5.80
CA ALA A 57 -7.67 -18.93 5.22
C ALA A 57 -8.38 -19.65 4.06
N ALA A 58 -7.66 -20.35 3.18
CA ALA A 58 -8.25 -21.12 2.09
C ALA A 58 -9.05 -22.35 2.57
N LEU A 59 -8.71 -22.91 3.73
CA LEU A 59 -9.45 -24.02 4.34
C LEU A 59 -10.66 -23.53 5.14
N THR A 60 -10.61 -22.33 5.72
CA THR A 60 -11.65 -21.84 6.65
C THR A 60 -12.53 -20.72 6.10
N PHE A 61 -12.30 -20.21 4.87
CA PHE A 61 -13.06 -19.05 4.36
C PHE A 61 -14.57 -19.24 4.35
N ARG A 62 -15.06 -20.48 4.25
CA ARG A 62 -16.48 -20.82 4.26
C ARG A 62 -17.10 -20.87 5.66
N ASP A 63 -16.27 -20.96 6.69
CA ASP A 63 -16.72 -21.07 8.08
C ASP A 63 -17.05 -19.70 8.69
N TYR A 64 -16.89 -18.61 7.93
CA TYR A 64 -17.20 -17.25 8.35
C TYR A 64 -18.64 -16.89 8.01
N GLY A 65 -19.40 -16.54 9.05
CA GLY A 65 -20.79 -16.12 8.94
C GLY A 65 -21.01 -14.81 8.18
N LEU A 66 -22.28 -14.43 8.07
CA LEU A 66 -22.70 -13.16 7.46
C LEU A 66 -22.52 -12.01 8.46
N GLY A 67 -21.84 -10.97 8.02
CA GLY A 67 -21.79 -9.68 8.68
C GLY A 67 -23.04 -8.85 8.38
N TRP A 68 -23.20 -7.78 9.16
CA TRP A 68 -24.35 -6.89 9.05
C TRP A 68 -24.45 -6.19 7.69
N ASP A 69 -23.31 -5.82 7.12
CA ASP A 69 -23.25 -5.04 5.87
C ASP A 69 -23.24 -5.88 4.58
N ASP A 70 -23.19 -7.22 4.68
CA ASP A 70 -22.95 -8.08 3.53
C ASP A 70 -24.03 -7.99 2.45
N TYR A 71 -25.30 -7.97 2.87
CA TYR A 71 -26.41 -7.85 1.93
C TYR A 71 -26.36 -6.53 1.18
N THR A 72 -26.23 -5.41 1.90
CA THR A 72 -26.12 -4.07 1.32
C THR A 72 -24.95 -3.97 0.34
N HIS A 73 -23.80 -4.52 0.71
CA HIS A 73 -22.63 -4.50 -0.15
C HIS A 73 -22.73 -5.43 -1.37
N SER A 74 -23.37 -6.60 -1.23
CA SER A 74 -23.59 -7.51 -2.34
C SER A 74 -24.56 -6.93 -3.38
N GLU A 75 -25.64 -6.27 -2.93
CA GLU A 75 -26.58 -5.57 -3.80
C GLU A 75 -25.90 -4.38 -4.50
N TYR A 76 -25.11 -3.60 -3.76
CA TYR A 76 -24.34 -2.51 -4.33
C TYR A 76 -23.37 -2.98 -5.42
N GLY A 77 -22.68 -4.11 -5.21
CA GLY A 77 -21.84 -4.74 -6.23
C GLY A 77 -22.61 -5.07 -7.52
N ALA A 78 -23.82 -5.62 -7.39
CA ALA A 78 -24.68 -5.90 -8.54
C ALA A 78 -25.16 -4.62 -9.26
N LEU A 79 -25.51 -3.57 -8.51
CA LEU A 79 -25.88 -2.27 -9.08
C LEU A 79 -24.72 -1.62 -9.82
N LEU A 80 -23.50 -1.70 -9.29
CA LEU A 80 -22.30 -1.19 -9.96
C LEU A 80 -22.04 -1.93 -11.28
N LEU A 81 -22.21 -3.25 -11.31
CA LEU A 81 -22.08 -4.00 -12.56
C LEU A 81 -23.10 -3.55 -13.60
N ARG A 82 -24.36 -3.29 -13.21
CA ARG A 82 -25.39 -2.76 -14.13
C ARG A 82 -25.08 -1.34 -14.60
N LEU A 83 -24.52 -0.49 -13.72
CA LEU A 83 -24.08 0.86 -14.09
C LEU A 83 -23.08 0.79 -15.26
N TYR A 84 -22.06 -0.07 -15.16
CA TYR A 84 -21.06 -0.21 -16.22
C TYR A 84 -21.59 -0.94 -17.46
N ASP A 85 -22.37 -2.01 -17.27
CA ASP A 85 -22.94 -2.81 -18.37
C ASP A 85 -23.93 -1.99 -19.23
N SER A 86 -24.65 -1.05 -18.61
CA SER A 86 -25.56 -0.13 -19.30
C SER A 86 -24.89 1.10 -19.91
N GLY A 87 -23.55 1.21 -19.87
CA GLY A 87 -22.84 2.40 -20.34
C GLY A 87 -23.17 3.66 -19.53
N PHE A 88 -23.33 3.53 -18.21
CA PHE A 88 -23.66 4.58 -17.25
C PHE A 88 -25.11 5.11 -17.30
N ALA A 89 -26.02 4.39 -17.97
CA ALA A 89 -27.44 4.74 -17.99
C ALA A 89 -28.15 4.36 -16.67
N ASP A 90 -27.86 3.20 -16.10
CA ASP A 90 -28.43 2.75 -14.82
C ASP A 90 -27.70 3.38 -13.63
N ARG A 91 -28.21 4.51 -13.14
CA ARG A 91 -27.60 5.29 -12.06
C ARG A 91 -28.00 4.88 -10.64
N ARG A 92 -28.74 3.78 -10.47
CA ARG A 92 -29.25 3.37 -9.14
C ARG A 92 -28.15 3.18 -8.11
N ALA A 93 -26.96 2.73 -8.52
CA ALA A 93 -25.79 2.62 -7.64
C ALA A 93 -25.43 3.97 -6.97
N LEU A 94 -25.62 5.10 -7.67
CA LEU A 94 -25.22 6.42 -7.17
C LEU A 94 -26.17 6.99 -6.11
N SER A 95 -27.36 6.40 -5.95
CA SER A 95 -28.35 6.77 -4.93
C SER A 95 -28.62 5.64 -3.93
N PHE A 96 -27.89 4.52 -4.03
CA PHE A 96 -28.11 3.37 -3.17
C PHE A 96 -27.46 3.60 -1.79
N VAL A 97 -28.31 3.92 -0.82
CA VAL A 97 -27.90 4.34 0.54
C VAL A 97 -26.86 5.46 0.44
N ASN A 98 -25.81 5.44 1.25
CA ASN A 98 -24.67 6.36 1.21
C ASN A 98 -23.41 5.70 0.63
N LEU A 99 -23.52 4.52 -0.01
CA LEU A 99 -22.35 3.75 -0.47
C LEU A 99 -21.57 4.41 -1.61
N TYR A 100 -22.17 5.39 -2.29
CA TYR A 100 -21.46 6.26 -3.23
C TYR A 100 -20.27 6.99 -2.58
N ALA A 101 -20.31 7.23 -1.26
CA ALA A 101 -19.22 7.85 -0.49
C ALA A 101 -18.10 6.86 -0.06
N TYR A 102 -18.31 5.56 -0.27
CA TYR A 102 -17.45 4.48 0.24
C TYR A 102 -16.85 3.61 -0.87
N GLY A 103 -16.85 4.07 -2.12
CA GLY A 103 -16.19 3.39 -3.22
C GLY A 103 -16.78 2.01 -3.59
N GLY A 104 -16.71 1.63 -4.86
CA GLY A 104 -17.32 0.38 -5.35
C GLY A 104 -16.37 -0.81 -5.55
N GLY A 105 -15.06 -0.60 -5.42
CA GLY A 105 -14.04 -1.51 -5.98
C GLY A 105 -14.13 -2.96 -5.49
N PHE A 106 -14.17 -3.16 -4.16
CA PHE A 106 -14.27 -4.50 -3.57
C PHE A 106 -15.57 -5.21 -3.97
N ASP A 107 -16.70 -4.50 -3.90
CA ASP A 107 -18.02 -5.08 -4.15
C ASP A 107 -18.16 -5.51 -5.61
N MET A 108 -17.65 -4.70 -6.53
CA MET A 108 -17.59 -5.03 -7.95
C MET A 108 -16.64 -6.20 -8.22
N PHE A 109 -15.45 -6.22 -7.59
CA PHE A 109 -14.49 -7.31 -7.74
C PHE A 109 -15.08 -8.64 -7.27
N ALA A 110 -15.69 -8.69 -6.08
CA ALA A 110 -16.28 -9.91 -5.56
C ALA A 110 -17.50 -10.36 -6.38
N ALA A 111 -18.32 -9.43 -6.86
CA ALA A 111 -19.46 -9.75 -7.73
C ALA A 111 -19.01 -10.32 -9.09
N LEU A 112 -17.87 -9.86 -9.64
CA LEU A 112 -17.27 -10.44 -10.85
C LEU A 112 -16.67 -11.81 -10.58
N ALA A 113 -15.94 -11.97 -9.48
CA ALA A 113 -15.35 -13.24 -9.09
C ALA A 113 -16.41 -14.33 -8.91
N ALA A 114 -17.56 -13.97 -8.32
CA ALA A 114 -18.68 -14.89 -8.10
C ALA A 114 -19.34 -15.39 -9.41
N LYS A 115 -19.09 -14.73 -10.55
CA LYS A 115 -19.57 -15.22 -11.86
C LYS A 115 -18.71 -16.34 -12.44
N VAL A 116 -17.48 -16.50 -11.95
CA VAL A 116 -16.47 -17.41 -12.53
C VAL A 116 -16.12 -18.54 -11.57
N LEU A 117 -16.14 -18.27 -10.27
CA LEU A 117 -15.80 -19.26 -9.24
C LEU A 117 -16.97 -20.22 -8.95
N PRO A 118 -16.68 -21.47 -8.56
CA PRO A 118 -17.70 -22.48 -8.28
C PRO A 118 -18.31 -22.35 -6.87
N PHE A 119 -18.26 -21.15 -6.27
CA PHE A 119 -18.70 -20.89 -4.90
C PHE A 119 -19.91 -19.97 -4.91
N ASP A 120 -20.65 -19.92 -3.80
CA ASP A 120 -21.72 -18.94 -3.68
C ASP A 120 -21.16 -17.50 -3.59
N LEU A 121 -22.05 -16.51 -3.69
CA LEU A 121 -21.65 -15.11 -3.67
C LEU A 121 -20.94 -14.70 -2.36
N PHE A 122 -21.41 -15.18 -1.21
CA PHE A 122 -20.87 -14.76 0.09
C PHE A 122 -19.56 -15.49 0.40
N GLU A 123 -19.47 -16.79 0.13
CA GLU A 123 -18.23 -17.58 0.13
C GLU A 123 -17.18 -16.92 -0.77
N THR A 124 -17.56 -16.53 -1.99
CA THR A 124 -16.65 -15.82 -2.90
C THR A 124 -16.19 -14.50 -2.30
N ARG A 125 -17.08 -13.73 -1.66
CA ARG A 125 -16.72 -12.49 -0.96
C ARG A 125 -15.72 -12.75 0.18
N ARG A 126 -15.88 -13.84 0.95
CA ARG A 126 -14.91 -14.25 1.99
C ARG A 126 -13.55 -14.55 1.40
N LEU A 127 -13.52 -15.29 0.29
CA LEU A 127 -12.28 -15.62 -0.40
C LEU A 127 -11.58 -14.37 -0.97
N CYS A 128 -12.33 -13.46 -1.60
CA CYS A 128 -11.83 -12.19 -2.10
C CYS A 128 -11.27 -11.31 -0.97
N GLY A 129 -11.99 -11.23 0.16
CA GLY A 129 -11.52 -10.51 1.34
C GLY A 129 -10.25 -11.10 1.92
N ALA A 130 -10.20 -12.43 2.09
CA ALA A 130 -9.02 -13.14 2.58
C ALA A 130 -7.80 -12.90 1.69
N LEU A 131 -7.97 -12.94 0.36
CA LEU A 131 -6.90 -12.63 -0.59
C LEU A 131 -6.35 -11.22 -0.37
N ILE A 132 -7.22 -10.21 -0.24
CA ILE A 132 -6.81 -8.83 0.01
C ILE A 132 -6.11 -8.71 1.37
N GLY A 133 -6.64 -9.34 2.41
CA GLY A 133 -6.03 -9.38 3.74
C GLY A 133 -4.63 -9.99 3.73
N ILE A 134 -4.44 -11.12 3.04
CA ILE A 134 -3.12 -11.76 2.91
C ILE A 134 -2.13 -10.86 2.16
N VAL A 135 -2.59 -10.16 1.11
CA VAL A 135 -1.77 -9.12 0.45
C VAL A 135 -1.37 -8.02 1.43
N GLY A 136 -2.29 -7.60 2.30
CA GLY A 136 -2.03 -6.68 3.40
C GLY A 136 -0.95 -7.15 4.38
N LEU A 137 -1.03 -8.41 4.83
CA LEU A 137 0.01 -9.03 5.66
C LEU A 137 1.38 -8.99 4.96
N GLY A 138 1.40 -9.33 3.67
CA GLY A 138 2.61 -9.24 2.85
C GLY A 138 3.18 -7.82 2.80
N ILE A 139 2.35 -6.82 2.55
CA ILE A 139 2.77 -5.41 2.52
C ILE A 139 3.32 -4.97 3.88
N THR A 140 2.65 -5.31 4.98
CA THR A 140 3.10 -5.00 6.34
C THR A 140 4.46 -5.61 6.65
N TRP A 141 4.69 -6.87 6.29
CA TRP A 141 6.00 -7.50 6.38
C TRP A 141 7.07 -6.70 5.60
N ARG A 142 6.75 -6.27 4.38
CA ARG A 142 7.66 -5.48 3.53
C ARG A 142 7.95 -4.08 4.08
N ILE A 143 7.03 -3.47 4.82
CA ILE A 143 7.25 -2.19 5.53
C ILE A 143 8.16 -2.42 6.73
N GLY A 144 7.79 -3.33 7.63
CA GLY A 144 8.56 -3.62 8.86
C GLY A 144 10.00 -4.00 8.53
N ARG A 145 10.19 -4.83 7.49
CA ARG A 145 11.52 -5.21 7.01
C ARG A 145 12.36 -4.02 6.52
N ARG A 146 11.74 -3.02 5.89
CA ARG A 146 12.44 -1.83 5.39
C ARG A 146 12.79 -0.85 6.50
N MET A 147 12.00 -0.79 7.57
CA MET A 147 12.20 0.15 8.66
C MET A 147 13.12 -0.39 9.76
N GLY A 148 12.98 -1.67 10.12
CA GLY A 148 13.67 -2.28 11.26
C GLY A 148 14.41 -3.59 10.96
N GLY A 149 14.58 -3.95 9.68
CA GLY A 149 15.25 -5.19 9.28
C GLY A 149 14.37 -6.45 9.33
N PRO A 150 14.91 -7.63 8.94
CA PRO A 150 14.13 -8.87 8.74
C PRO A 150 13.32 -9.32 9.96
N LEU A 151 13.90 -9.24 11.16
CA LEU A 151 13.21 -9.60 12.40
C LEU A 151 12.01 -8.68 12.67
N ALA A 152 12.16 -7.36 12.51
CA ALA A 152 11.05 -6.43 12.70
C ALA A 152 9.91 -6.68 11.70
N GLY A 153 10.26 -7.03 10.46
CA GLY A 153 9.28 -7.47 9.47
C GLY A 153 8.52 -8.72 9.90
N LEU A 154 9.22 -9.75 10.37
CA LEU A 154 8.61 -10.99 10.85
C LEU A 154 7.71 -10.75 12.07
N ILE A 155 8.17 -9.96 13.04
CA ILE A 155 7.37 -9.60 14.23
C ILE A 155 6.11 -8.85 13.82
N GLY A 156 6.23 -7.84 12.96
CA GLY A 156 5.07 -7.07 12.47
C GLY A 156 4.05 -7.94 11.74
N LEU A 157 4.54 -8.86 10.90
CA LEU A 157 3.69 -9.85 10.24
C LEU A 157 2.98 -10.77 11.25
N ALA A 158 3.73 -11.34 12.19
CA ALA A 158 3.19 -12.25 13.19
C ALA A 158 2.12 -11.56 14.04
N LEU A 159 2.40 -10.38 14.57
CA LEU A 159 1.46 -9.62 15.39
C LEU A 159 0.16 -9.32 14.63
N LEU A 160 0.24 -8.90 13.37
CA LEU A 160 -0.94 -8.59 12.57
C LEU A 160 -1.71 -9.86 12.16
N ALA A 161 -1.02 -10.94 11.81
CA ALA A 161 -1.62 -12.22 11.46
C ALA A 161 -2.34 -12.86 12.66
N THR A 162 -1.80 -12.72 13.87
CA THR A 162 -2.43 -13.21 15.10
C THR A 162 -3.41 -12.22 15.72
N CYS A 163 -3.57 -11.02 15.15
CA CYS A 163 -4.54 -10.04 15.63
C CYS A 163 -5.95 -10.49 15.24
N PRO A 164 -6.82 -10.87 16.19
CA PRO A 164 -8.14 -11.41 15.87
C PRO A 164 -9.02 -10.42 15.10
N LEU A 165 -8.87 -9.12 15.40
CA LEU A 165 -9.57 -8.06 14.70
C LEU A 165 -9.21 -8.06 13.21
N TYR A 166 -7.91 -7.99 12.87
CA TYR A 166 -7.50 -7.98 11.47
C TYR A 166 -7.86 -9.29 10.76
N TYR A 167 -7.54 -10.43 11.39
CA TYR A 167 -7.76 -11.75 10.81
C TYR A 167 -9.25 -12.06 10.62
N GLY A 168 -10.14 -11.66 11.54
CA GLY A 168 -11.57 -11.82 11.34
C GLY A 168 -12.12 -10.87 10.27
N HIS A 169 -11.69 -9.60 10.30
CA HIS A 169 -12.19 -8.60 9.37
C HIS A 169 -11.77 -8.85 7.92
N MET A 170 -10.65 -9.54 7.64
CA MET A 170 -10.30 -9.85 6.25
C MET A 170 -11.35 -10.72 5.56
N PHE A 171 -12.12 -11.54 6.27
CA PHE A 171 -13.20 -12.32 5.66
C PHE A 171 -14.51 -11.53 5.57
N MET A 172 -14.88 -10.83 6.65
CA MET A 172 -16.23 -10.27 6.79
C MET A 172 -16.36 -8.84 6.28
N ASN A 173 -15.29 -8.04 6.36
CA ASN A 173 -15.39 -6.61 6.21
C ASN A 173 -15.00 -6.15 4.78
N ALA A 174 -15.98 -5.65 4.05
CA ALA A 174 -15.84 -5.23 2.66
C ALA A 174 -15.13 -3.88 2.45
N LYS A 175 -14.84 -3.12 3.53
CA LYS A 175 -14.38 -1.72 3.43
C LYS A 175 -13.13 -1.42 4.24
N ASP A 176 -13.20 -1.60 5.55
CA ASP A 176 -12.12 -1.28 6.49
C ASP A 176 -10.89 -2.15 6.25
N ALA A 177 -11.08 -3.46 6.03
CA ALA A 177 -9.95 -4.35 5.73
C ALA A 177 -9.28 -3.99 4.39
N PRO A 178 -10.00 -3.89 3.25
CA PRO A 178 -9.42 -3.39 2.01
C PRO A 178 -8.78 -2.01 2.13
N PHE A 179 -9.41 -1.08 2.86
CA PHE A 179 -8.87 0.26 3.10
C PHE A 179 -7.54 0.23 3.85
N ALA A 180 -7.44 -0.57 4.91
CA ALA A 180 -6.20 -0.74 5.65
C ALA A 180 -5.06 -1.27 4.75
N VAL A 181 -5.38 -2.19 3.83
CA VAL A 181 -4.40 -2.76 2.89
C VAL A 181 -3.90 -1.73 1.89
N VAL A 182 -4.78 -0.94 1.28
CA VAL A 182 -4.37 0.09 0.32
C VAL A 182 -3.66 1.27 1.00
N MET A 183 -4.03 1.60 2.24
CA MET A 183 -3.27 2.54 3.07
C MET A 183 -1.87 2.01 3.38
N ALA A 184 -1.74 0.73 3.74
CA ALA A 184 -0.43 0.11 3.92
C ALA A 184 0.39 0.13 2.61
N LEU A 185 -0.24 -0.09 1.45
CA LEU A 185 0.43 0.00 0.14
C LEU A 185 0.97 1.42 -0.12
N MET A 186 0.16 2.44 0.18
CA MET A 186 0.59 3.84 0.09
C MET A 186 1.79 4.11 1.02
N LEU A 187 1.71 3.68 2.27
CA LEU A 187 2.80 3.82 3.24
C LEU A 187 4.08 3.10 2.78
N LEU A 188 3.96 1.91 2.18
CA LEU A 188 5.10 1.22 1.59
C LEU A 188 5.73 2.05 0.47
N GLY A 189 4.92 2.67 -0.40
CA GLY A 189 5.39 3.61 -1.41
C GLY A 189 6.13 4.81 -0.81
N LEU A 190 5.58 5.39 0.26
CA LEU A 190 6.18 6.52 0.97
C LEU A 190 7.51 6.17 1.62
N VAL A 191 7.59 5.05 2.35
CA VAL A 191 8.83 4.55 2.95
C VAL A 191 9.89 4.34 1.88
N ARG A 192 9.52 3.75 0.74
CA ARG A 192 10.45 3.57 -0.38
C ARG A 192 10.90 4.91 -0.98
N ALA A 193 9.99 5.87 -1.13
CA ALA A 193 10.30 7.17 -1.71
C ALA A 193 11.31 7.94 -0.84
N LEU A 194 11.17 7.87 0.49
CA LEU A 194 12.13 8.44 1.43
C LEU A 194 13.50 7.74 1.37
N GLN A 195 13.51 6.41 1.24
CA GLN A 195 14.76 5.63 1.11
C GLN A 195 15.47 5.84 -0.24
N GLU A 196 14.73 6.19 -1.29
CA GLU A 196 15.23 6.43 -2.65
C GLU A 196 15.44 7.93 -2.94
N TYR A 197 15.26 8.81 -1.94
CA TYR A 197 15.51 10.24 -2.07
C TYR A 197 16.97 10.51 -2.48
N PRO A 198 17.24 11.46 -3.41
CA PRO A 198 16.32 12.44 -4.00
C PRO A 198 15.59 12.01 -5.26
N ALA A 199 15.83 10.80 -5.78
CA ALA A 199 15.30 10.34 -7.06
C ALA A 199 14.53 9.01 -6.90
N PRO A 200 13.27 9.04 -6.40
CA PRO A 200 12.43 7.86 -6.31
C PRO A 200 12.29 7.17 -7.66
N ARG A 201 12.39 5.84 -7.66
CA ARG A 201 12.28 5.04 -8.88
C ARG A 201 10.83 4.96 -9.34
N ALA A 202 10.61 4.74 -10.63
CA ALA A 202 9.26 4.59 -11.20
C ALA A 202 8.37 3.57 -10.43
N PRO A 203 8.85 2.37 -10.04
CA PRO A 203 8.03 1.44 -9.26
C PRO A 203 7.58 2.00 -7.90
N THR A 204 8.40 2.82 -7.27
CA THR A 204 8.07 3.46 -5.98
C THR A 204 6.98 4.51 -6.17
N VAL A 205 7.09 5.33 -7.21
CA VAL A 205 6.06 6.30 -7.58
C VAL A 205 4.74 5.59 -7.93
N THR A 206 4.80 4.48 -8.67
CA THR A 206 3.62 3.67 -9.00
C THR A 206 2.98 3.07 -7.74
N ILE A 207 3.75 2.46 -6.84
CA ILE A 207 3.22 1.89 -5.58
C ILE A 207 2.53 2.98 -4.75
N PHE A 208 3.18 4.14 -4.59
CA PHE A 208 2.62 5.26 -3.83
C PHE A 208 1.33 5.79 -4.49
N GLY A 209 1.36 6.06 -5.80
CA GLY A 209 0.21 6.57 -6.54
C GLY A 209 -0.97 5.59 -6.57
N LEU A 210 -0.71 4.29 -6.75
CA LEU A 210 -1.75 3.25 -6.66
C LEU A 210 -2.33 3.17 -5.26
N GLY A 211 -1.48 3.13 -4.21
CA GLY A 211 -1.96 3.12 -2.83
C GLY A 211 -2.81 4.34 -2.50
N LEU A 212 -2.37 5.53 -2.93
CA LEU A 212 -3.10 6.79 -2.74
C LEU A 212 -4.44 6.77 -3.47
N GLY A 213 -4.46 6.50 -4.77
CA GLY A 213 -5.70 6.47 -5.56
C GLY A 213 -6.69 5.41 -5.10
N LEU A 214 -6.20 4.20 -4.77
CA LEU A 214 -7.05 3.14 -4.24
C LEU A 214 -7.58 3.46 -2.83
N SER A 215 -6.81 4.15 -1.99
CA SER A 215 -7.28 4.58 -0.66
C SER A 215 -8.46 5.56 -0.76
N MET A 216 -8.34 6.61 -1.57
CA MET A 216 -9.42 7.56 -1.88
C MET A 216 -10.63 6.84 -2.49
N GLY A 217 -10.37 5.92 -3.43
CA GLY A 217 -11.41 5.13 -4.09
C GLY A 217 -12.06 4.05 -3.22
N THR A 218 -11.55 3.76 -2.03
CA THR A 218 -12.12 2.76 -1.11
C THR A 218 -12.92 3.41 0.01
N ARG A 219 -12.51 4.59 0.49
CA ARG A 219 -13.24 5.34 1.54
C ARG A 219 -12.92 6.84 1.44
N VAL A 220 -13.89 7.68 1.80
CA VAL A 220 -13.68 9.14 1.97
C VAL A 220 -12.56 9.49 2.95
N LEU A 221 -12.31 8.67 3.99
CA LEU A 221 -11.18 8.86 4.89
C LEU A 221 -9.81 8.74 4.18
N GLY A 222 -9.77 8.11 3.01
CA GLY A 222 -8.61 8.10 2.12
C GLY A 222 -8.22 9.48 1.60
N ASP A 223 -9.12 10.46 1.66
CA ASP A 223 -8.80 11.85 1.27
C ASP A 223 -7.80 12.50 2.24
N PHE A 224 -7.62 11.94 3.44
CA PHE A 224 -6.57 12.34 4.38
C PHE A 224 -5.21 11.67 4.11
N ALA A 225 -5.15 10.66 3.23
CA ALA A 225 -3.92 9.97 2.88
C ALA A 225 -2.79 10.89 2.36
N PRO A 226 -3.06 11.95 1.56
CA PRO A 226 -2.02 12.90 1.13
C PRO A 226 -1.26 13.56 2.28
N ILE A 227 -1.87 13.73 3.46
CA ILE A 227 -1.24 14.38 4.62
C ILE A 227 0.06 13.66 5.02
N TYR A 228 0.08 12.33 4.95
CA TYR A 228 1.28 11.55 5.26
C TYR A 228 2.43 11.85 4.27
N GLY A 229 2.12 12.00 2.98
CA GLY A 229 3.08 12.40 1.96
C GLY A 229 3.59 13.83 2.16
N LEU A 230 2.67 14.76 2.46
CA LEU A 230 3.00 16.16 2.75
C LEU A 230 3.88 16.30 3.99
N ALA A 231 3.61 15.54 5.05
CA ALA A 231 4.46 15.50 6.24
C ALA A 231 5.88 15.01 5.92
N GLY A 232 6.01 13.97 5.09
CA GLY A 232 7.32 13.49 4.62
C GLY A 232 8.07 14.54 3.79
N LEU A 233 7.38 15.27 2.91
CA LEU A 233 7.96 16.36 2.14
C LEU A 233 8.39 17.52 3.04
N ALA A 234 7.55 17.91 4.00
CA ALA A 234 7.87 18.97 4.97
C ALA A 234 9.12 18.63 5.78
N LEU A 235 9.28 17.36 6.19
CA LEU A 235 10.50 16.88 6.86
C LEU A 235 11.72 17.03 5.94
N ILE A 236 11.64 16.62 4.68
CA ILE A 236 12.73 16.78 3.71
C ILE A 236 13.12 18.25 3.56
N VAL A 237 12.14 19.14 3.35
CA VAL A 237 12.37 20.58 3.21
C VAL A 237 13.04 21.16 4.45
N ALA A 238 12.59 20.78 5.65
CA ALA A 238 13.18 21.21 6.91
C ALA A 238 14.64 20.74 7.08
N LEU A 239 14.96 19.52 6.63
CA LEU A 239 16.33 18.98 6.69
C LEU A 239 17.25 19.65 5.66
N GLU A 240 16.78 19.88 4.44
CA GLU A 240 17.59 20.51 3.39
C GLU A 240 17.81 22.00 3.65
N THR A 241 16.81 22.72 4.18
CA THR A 241 16.98 24.13 4.59
C THR A 241 18.01 24.30 5.70
N LYS A 242 18.01 23.41 6.71
CA LYS A 242 19.06 23.38 7.74
C LYS A 242 20.43 23.11 7.13
N ARG A 243 20.54 22.17 6.19
CA ARG A 243 21.80 21.82 5.52
C ARG A 243 22.36 22.96 4.68
N LEU A 244 21.48 23.73 4.01
CA LEU A 244 21.86 24.86 3.17
C LEU A 244 22.17 26.14 3.96
N GLY A 245 22.01 26.14 5.29
CA GLY A 245 22.32 27.29 6.13
C GLY A 245 21.37 28.49 5.95
N ALA A 246 20.21 28.29 5.30
CA ALA A 246 19.27 29.36 4.98
C ALA A 246 18.59 30.01 6.21
N PHE A 247 18.82 29.46 7.40
CA PHE A 247 18.33 29.95 8.70
C PHE A 247 19.41 29.92 9.79
N ALA A 248 20.68 30.17 9.45
CA ALA A 248 21.66 30.57 10.46
C ALA A 248 21.44 32.08 10.76
N PRO A 249 21.27 32.49 12.03
CA PRO A 249 21.22 33.91 12.39
C PRO A 249 22.54 34.64 12.09
#